data_AF-A0A6J7ZWA8-F1
#
_entry.id   AF-A0A6J7ZWA8-F1
#
_cell.length_a   1.000
_cell.length_b   1.000
_cell.length_c   1.000
_cell.angle_alpha   90.00
_cell.angle_beta   90.00
_cell.angle_gamma   90.00
#
_symmetry.space_group_name_H-M   'P 1'
#
loop_
_entity.id
_entity.type
_entity.pdbx_description
1 polymer ?
#
loop_
_entity_poly.entity_id
_entity_poly.type
_entity_poly.pdbx_seq_one_letter_code
_entity_poly.pdbx_strand_id
1 'polypeptide(L)'
;MIIEAHSKSTLARLNYENVKEGQIHNIWKSCGTNPYAISLASLKAKLATGTVYLLYYRSKFSNGHASPICIICKEEVEDIKHFTVRCSSLERIRSNYLILIQEVLTERLMDKDVTIELITNDDNVCQLIVDCSKFRFLDEIAKQKIETISRGLCHKLFQERTILLER
;
A
#
# COMPACT_ATOMS: atom_id res chain seq x y z
N MET A 1 17.19 -8.15 -13.24
CA MET A 1 16.98 -7.51 -11.93
C MET A 1 17.23 -6.00 -11.92
N ILE A 2 18.40 -5.47 -12.32
CA ILE A 2 18.63 -3.99 -12.32
C ILE A 2 17.76 -3.25 -13.38
N ILE A 3 17.51 -3.86 -14.53
CA ILE A 3 16.71 -3.25 -15.62
C ILE A 3 15.24 -3.02 -15.21
N GLU A 4 14.64 -3.89 -14.38
CA GLU A 4 13.26 -3.70 -13.86
C GLU A 4 13.15 -2.56 -12.83
N ALA A 5 14.27 -2.14 -12.23
CA ALA A 5 14.28 -1.05 -11.26
C ALA A 5 14.03 0.33 -11.88
N HIS A 6 14.36 0.50 -13.16
CA HIS A 6 14.20 1.79 -13.84
C HIS A 6 12.86 1.95 -14.56
N SER A 7 12.12 0.87 -14.81
CA SER A 7 10.92 0.88 -15.66
C SER A 7 9.61 1.26 -14.94
N LYS A 8 9.52 1.14 -13.61
CA LYS A 8 8.25 1.40 -12.89
C LYS A 8 8.10 2.88 -12.51
N SER A 9 6.94 3.46 -12.82
CA SER A 9 6.55 4.81 -12.39
C SER A 9 6.22 4.83 -10.89
N THR A 10 6.74 5.82 -10.17
CA THR A 10 6.49 6.06 -8.73
C THR A 10 5.05 6.49 -8.46
N LEU A 11 4.33 6.99 -9.48
CA LEU A 11 2.94 7.44 -9.37
C LEU A 11 1.95 6.43 -9.93
N ALA A 12 2.41 5.27 -10.42
CA ALA A 12 1.57 4.27 -11.08
C ALA A 12 0.40 3.79 -10.20
N ARG A 13 0.49 3.92 -8.88
CA ARG A 13 -0.54 3.46 -7.92
C ARG A 13 -1.41 4.57 -7.36
N LEU A 14 -1.03 5.84 -7.52
CA LEU A 14 -1.82 6.97 -7.03
C LEU A 14 -2.89 7.35 -8.05
N ASN A 15 -4.12 7.56 -7.60
CA ASN A 15 -5.23 8.00 -8.44
C ASN A 15 -5.33 9.53 -8.49
N TYR A 16 -4.39 10.16 -9.18
CA TYR A 16 -4.37 11.61 -9.32
C TYR A 16 -5.43 12.14 -10.31
N GLU A 17 -5.92 11.31 -11.25
CA GLU A 17 -6.89 11.73 -12.27
C GLU A 17 -8.25 12.12 -11.68
N ASN A 18 -8.63 11.53 -10.54
CA ASN A 18 -9.91 11.75 -9.89
C ASN A 18 -9.88 12.87 -8.84
N VAL A 19 -8.75 13.53 -8.63
CA VAL A 19 -8.59 14.59 -7.62
C VAL A 19 -8.44 15.93 -8.33
N LYS A 20 -9.39 16.84 -8.10
CA LYS A 20 -9.31 18.21 -8.62
C LYS A 20 -8.42 19.07 -7.72
N GLU A 21 -7.88 20.14 -8.29
CA GLU A 21 -7.16 21.15 -7.52
C GLU A 21 -8.04 21.69 -6.37
N GLY A 22 -7.44 21.87 -5.20
CA GLY A 22 -8.15 22.26 -3.97
C GLY A 22 -8.93 21.13 -3.29
N GLN A 23 -8.99 19.92 -3.85
CA GLN A 23 -9.63 18.77 -3.20
C GLN A 23 -8.64 17.90 -2.43
N ILE A 24 -9.12 17.37 -1.31
CA ILE A 24 -8.39 16.42 -0.47
C ILE A 24 -8.43 15.05 -1.13
N HIS A 25 -7.27 14.44 -1.33
CA HIS A 25 -7.15 13.08 -1.85
C HIS A 25 -7.73 12.04 -0.86
N ASN A 26 -8.25 10.92 -1.38
CA ASN A 26 -8.92 9.86 -0.60
C ASN A 26 -8.13 9.39 0.64
N ILE A 27 -6.80 9.26 0.52
CA ILE A 27 -5.86 8.91 1.60
C ILE A 27 -6.08 9.73 2.89
N TRP A 28 -6.36 11.03 2.75
CA TRP A 28 -6.61 11.93 3.89
C TRP A 28 -8.09 12.19 4.15
N LYS A 29 -8.99 11.86 3.21
CA LYS A 29 -10.42 12.18 3.29
C LYS A 29 -11.08 11.62 4.55
N SER A 30 -10.67 10.42 5.00
CA SER A 30 -11.18 9.78 6.22
C SER A 30 -10.39 10.11 7.50
N CYS A 31 -9.46 11.06 7.48
CA CYS A 31 -8.70 11.45 8.68
C CYS A 31 -9.46 12.42 9.60
N GLY A 32 -10.35 13.24 9.04
CA GLY A 32 -10.92 14.39 9.75
C GLY A 32 -9.82 15.30 10.29
N THR A 33 -9.96 15.77 11.53
CA THR A 33 -8.99 16.62 12.23
C THR A 33 -8.04 15.84 13.15
N ASN A 34 -8.08 14.50 13.14
CA ASN A 34 -7.27 13.67 14.05
C ASN A 34 -5.79 13.68 13.63
N PRO A 35 -4.86 14.26 14.44
CA PRO A 35 -3.45 14.36 14.07
C PRO A 35 -2.76 13.00 13.89
N TYR A 36 -3.16 12.00 14.69
CA TYR A 36 -2.64 10.65 14.56
C TYR A 36 -3.05 10.02 13.22
N ALA A 37 -4.33 10.15 12.83
CA ALA A 37 -4.81 9.64 11.55
C ALA A 37 -4.13 10.33 10.36
N ILE A 38 -3.87 11.63 10.45
CA ILE A 38 -3.14 12.41 9.44
C ILE A 38 -1.68 11.92 9.31
N SER A 39 -1.02 11.61 10.43
CA SER A 39 0.34 11.05 10.43
C SER A 39 0.38 9.70 9.71
N LEU A 40 -0.56 8.79 10.01
CA LEU A 40 -0.64 7.49 9.34
C LEU A 40 -0.92 7.64 7.84
N ALA A 41 -1.82 8.55 7.46
CA ALA A 41 -2.12 8.87 6.07
C ALA A 41 -0.89 9.41 5.33
N SER A 42 -0.09 10.23 6.00
CA SER A 42 1.14 10.78 5.43
C SER A 42 2.18 9.69 5.14
N LEU A 43 2.35 8.70 6.02
CA LEU A 43 3.21 7.54 5.74
C LEU A 43 2.70 6.74 4.54
N LYS A 44 1.40 6.47 4.48
CA LYS A 44 0.78 5.77 3.35
C LYS A 44 0.95 6.55 2.03
N ALA A 45 0.77 7.86 2.04
CA ALA A 45 1.01 8.70 0.87
C ALA A 45 2.47 8.66 0.40
N LYS A 46 3.43 8.63 1.34
CA LYS A 46 4.85 8.42 0.99
C LYS A 46 5.09 7.06 0.33
N LEU A 47 4.38 6.00 0.76
CA LEU A 47 4.45 4.70 0.09
C LEU A 47 3.90 4.80 -1.33
N ALA A 48 2.71 5.39 -1.48
CA ALA A 48 2.01 5.54 -2.76
C ALA A 48 2.80 6.35 -3.80
N THR A 49 3.58 7.33 -3.35
CA THR A 49 4.41 8.21 -4.20
C THR A 49 5.85 7.74 -4.33
N GLY A 50 6.21 6.62 -3.69
CA GLY A 50 7.56 6.06 -3.74
C GLY A 50 8.62 6.88 -3.00
N THR A 51 8.21 7.73 -2.07
CA THR A 51 9.13 8.54 -1.23
C THR A 51 9.45 7.87 0.11
N VAL A 52 8.91 6.67 0.39
CA VAL A 52 9.42 5.82 1.48
C VAL A 52 10.73 5.14 1.03
N TYR A 53 11.68 5.05 1.95
CA TYR A 53 12.98 4.40 1.77
C TYR A 53 12.91 2.85 1.67
N LEU A 54 12.11 2.34 0.74
CA LEU A 54 12.21 0.95 0.30
C LEU A 54 13.47 0.79 -0.57
N LEU A 55 14.12 -0.36 -0.51
CA LEU A 55 15.41 -0.59 -1.17
C LEU A 55 15.33 -0.52 -2.69
N TYR A 56 14.17 -0.84 -3.28
CA TYR A 56 13.91 -0.60 -4.69
C TYR A 56 14.17 0.87 -5.08
N TYR A 57 13.58 1.82 -4.36
CA TYR A 57 13.74 3.25 -4.66
C TYR A 57 15.16 3.72 -4.39
N ARG A 58 15.79 3.24 -3.32
CA ARG A 58 17.19 3.53 -3.03
C ARG A 58 18.10 3.05 -4.16
N SER A 59 17.91 1.84 -4.67
CA SER A 59 18.67 1.29 -5.80
C SER A 59 18.46 2.11 -7.07
N LYS A 60 17.21 2.45 -7.39
CA LYS A 60 16.83 3.27 -8.55
C LYS A 60 17.50 4.65 -8.56
N PHE A 61 17.53 5.34 -7.42
CA PHE A 61 18.09 6.70 -7.32
C PHE A 61 19.59 6.75 -7.02
N SER A 62 20.21 5.62 -6.64
CA SER A 62 21.66 5.52 -6.39
C SER A 62 22.44 5.02 -7.61
N ASN A 63 21.86 5.05 -8.82
CA ASN A 63 22.47 4.50 -10.03
C ASN A 63 22.93 3.03 -9.87
N GLY A 64 22.16 2.22 -9.15
CA GLY A 64 22.45 0.79 -8.98
C GLY A 64 23.53 0.43 -7.96
N HIS A 65 24.10 1.39 -7.22
CA HIS A 65 25.12 1.11 -6.19
C HIS A 65 24.56 0.46 -4.92
N ALA A 66 23.24 0.46 -4.74
CA ALA A 66 22.56 -0.21 -3.64
C ALA A 66 21.78 -1.44 -4.12
N SER A 67 21.83 -2.54 -3.35
CA SER A 67 21.01 -3.72 -3.61
C SER A 67 19.51 -3.41 -3.42
N PRO A 68 18.64 -3.79 -4.38
CA PRO A 68 17.20 -3.63 -4.23
C PRO A 68 16.54 -4.76 -3.45
N ILE A 69 17.28 -5.79 -3.04
CA ILE A 69 16.75 -6.99 -2.37
C ILE A 69 16.30 -6.66 -0.95
N CYS A 70 15.12 -7.15 -0.56
CA CYS A 70 14.57 -7.01 0.78
C CYS A 70 15.54 -7.51 1.82
N ILE A 71 15.97 -6.62 2.71
CA ILE A 71 16.93 -6.94 3.78
C ILE A 71 16.33 -7.80 4.90
N ILE A 72 14.99 -7.85 4.99
CA ILE A 72 14.28 -8.61 6.02
C ILE A 72 14.14 -10.08 5.57
N CYS A 73 13.46 -10.33 4.45
CA CYS A 73 13.25 -11.70 3.97
C CYS A 73 14.40 -12.23 3.09
N LYS A 74 15.18 -11.34 2.45
CA LYS A 74 16.31 -11.68 1.56
C LYS A 74 15.95 -12.48 0.30
N GLU A 75 14.67 -12.52 -0.07
CA GLU A 75 14.16 -13.35 -1.18
C GLU A 75 13.91 -12.56 -2.47
N GLU A 76 13.27 -11.39 -2.38
CA GLU A 76 12.83 -10.62 -3.55
C GLU A 76 13.24 -9.14 -3.47
N VAL A 77 13.06 -8.42 -4.58
CA VAL A 77 13.17 -6.95 -4.62
C VAL A 77 12.14 -6.31 -3.69
N GLU A 78 12.60 -5.42 -2.80
CA GLU A 78 11.73 -4.65 -1.88
C GLU A 78 11.05 -3.48 -2.62
N ASP A 79 10.12 -3.80 -3.51
CA ASP A 79 9.18 -2.84 -4.07
C ASP A 79 7.91 -2.73 -3.23
N ILE A 80 7.01 -1.81 -3.60
CA ILE A 80 5.76 -1.59 -2.86
C ILE A 80 4.91 -2.86 -2.77
N LYS A 81 4.83 -3.64 -3.86
CA LYS A 81 4.03 -4.87 -3.92
C LYS A 81 4.63 -5.92 -2.99
N HIS A 82 5.94 -6.10 -3.03
CA HIS A 82 6.63 -6.99 -2.10
C HIS A 82 6.37 -6.57 -0.66
N PHE A 83 6.61 -5.31 -0.32
CA PHE A 83 6.46 -4.79 1.04
C PHE A 83 5.01 -4.93 1.56
N THR A 84 4.01 -4.59 0.73
CA THR A 84 2.60 -4.59 1.17
C THR A 84 1.90 -5.94 1.02
N VAL A 85 2.33 -6.82 0.12
CA VAL A 85 1.58 -8.03 -0.27
C VAL A 85 2.35 -9.34 -0.12
N ARG A 86 3.67 -9.39 -0.35
CA ARG A 86 4.40 -10.66 -0.49
C ARG A 86 5.47 -10.96 0.56
N CYS A 87 6.02 -9.95 1.23
CA CYS A 87 7.14 -10.15 2.17
C CYS A 87 6.77 -11.14 3.27
N SER A 88 7.40 -12.32 3.28
CA SER A 88 7.09 -13.44 4.17
C SER A 88 7.28 -13.07 5.65
N SER A 89 8.31 -12.27 5.96
CA SER A 89 8.59 -11.77 7.31
C SER A 89 7.50 -10.83 7.87
N LEU A 90 6.63 -10.29 7.01
CA LEU A 90 5.54 -9.38 7.40
C LEU A 90 4.15 -10.02 7.28
N GLU A 91 4.06 -11.31 6.94
CA GLU A 91 2.81 -12.01 6.64
C GLU A 91 1.81 -11.91 7.80
N ARG A 92 2.24 -12.22 9.03
CA ARG A 92 1.36 -12.21 10.21
C ARG A 92 0.60 -10.89 10.38
N ILE A 93 1.24 -9.75 10.10
CA ILE A 93 0.58 -8.44 10.19
C ILE A 93 -0.38 -8.28 9.02
N ARG A 94 0.08 -8.59 7.81
CA ARG A 94 -0.71 -8.46 6.59
C ARG A 94 -2.00 -9.28 6.65
N SER A 95 -1.96 -10.56 7.02
CA SER A 95 -3.14 -11.43 6.99
C SER A 95 -4.27 -10.87 7.87
N ASN A 96 -3.94 -10.35 9.05
CA ASN A 96 -4.93 -9.75 9.96
C ASN A 96 -5.69 -8.58 9.34
N TYR A 97 -5.00 -7.71 8.60
CA TYR A 97 -5.65 -6.56 7.95
C TYR A 97 -6.34 -6.95 6.64
N LEU A 98 -5.82 -7.94 5.91
CA LEU A 98 -6.47 -8.43 4.68
C LEU A 98 -7.82 -9.07 4.98
N ILE A 99 -7.97 -9.77 6.11
CA ILE A 99 -9.27 -10.27 6.57
C ILE A 99 -10.26 -9.12 6.74
N LEU A 100 -9.86 -8.02 7.42
CA LEU A 100 -10.73 -6.85 7.61
C LEU A 100 -11.11 -6.17 6.27
N ILE A 101 -10.18 -6.10 5.31
CA ILE A 101 -10.49 -5.57 3.98
C ILE A 101 -11.48 -6.50 3.25
N GLN A 102 -11.27 -7.81 3.32
CA GLN A 102 -12.16 -8.80 2.72
C GLN A 102 -13.57 -8.76 3.31
N GLU A 103 -13.70 -8.56 4.62
CA GLU A 103 -14.99 -8.35 5.30
C GLU A 103 -15.71 -7.13 4.75
N VAL A 104 -15.02 -5.99 4.60
CA VAL A 104 -15.61 -4.77 4.02
C VAL A 104 -16.04 -5.00 2.58
N LEU A 105 -15.23 -5.70 1.77
CA LEU A 105 -15.61 -6.01 0.39
C LEU A 105 -16.82 -6.93 0.35
N THR A 106 -16.87 -7.98 1.18
CA THR A 106 -17.99 -8.93 1.23
C THR A 106 -19.28 -8.28 1.73
N GLU A 107 -19.19 -7.33 2.67
CA GLU A 107 -20.34 -6.56 3.18
C GLU A 107 -20.92 -5.62 2.11
N ARG A 108 -20.05 -5.03 1.28
CA ARG A 108 -20.40 -3.91 0.39
C ARG A 108 -20.58 -4.31 -1.08
N LEU A 109 -19.99 -5.41 -1.50
CA LEU A 109 -20.11 -5.95 -2.86
C LEU A 109 -21.11 -7.10 -2.85
N MET A 110 -22.11 -7.03 -3.74
CA MET A 110 -23.06 -8.13 -3.94
C MET A 110 -22.43 -9.31 -4.70
N ASP A 111 -21.36 -9.04 -5.45
CA ASP A 111 -20.67 -10.01 -6.29
C ASP A 111 -19.47 -10.62 -5.56
N LYS A 112 -19.56 -11.92 -5.28
CA LYS A 112 -18.51 -12.69 -4.61
C LYS A 112 -17.31 -12.92 -5.52
N ASP A 113 -17.52 -13.05 -6.83
CA ASP A 113 -16.44 -13.33 -7.78
C ASP A 113 -15.51 -12.12 -7.90
N VAL A 114 -16.09 -10.91 -7.93
CA VAL A 114 -15.32 -9.65 -7.88
C VAL A 114 -14.51 -9.56 -6.58
N THR A 115 -15.10 -9.95 -5.44
CA THR A 115 -14.39 -9.93 -4.16
C THR A 115 -13.21 -10.89 -4.14
N ILE A 116 -13.37 -12.09 -4.69
CA ILE A 116 -12.30 -13.09 -4.81
C ILE A 116 -11.19 -12.56 -5.73
N GLU A 117 -11.53 -12.00 -6.88
CA GLU A 117 -10.55 -11.42 -7.81
C GLU A 117 -9.73 -10.29 -7.15
N LEU A 118 -10.38 -9.44 -6.35
CA LEU A 118 -9.73 -8.35 -5.64
C LEU A 118 -8.73 -8.80 -4.57
N ILE A 119 -9.00 -9.91 -3.90
CA ILE A 119 -8.17 -10.42 -2.78
C ILE A 119 -7.11 -11.42 -3.25
N THR A 120 -7.33 -12.12 -4.36
CA THR A 120 -6.38 -13.13 -4.88
C THR A 120 -5.33 -12.55 -5.84
N ASN A 121 -5.60 -11.41 -6.45
CA ASN A 121 -4.66 -10.75 -7.36
C ASN A 121 -3.79 -9.72 -6.60
N ASP A 122 -2.48 -9.93 -6.57
CA ASP A 122 -1.53 -9.05 -5.89
C ASP A 122 -1.57 -7.59 -6.34
N ASP A 123 -1.83 -7.33 -7.63
CA ASP A 123 -1.95 -5.98 -8.13
C ASP A 123 -3.19 -5.29 -7.59
N ASN A 124 -4.31 -6.02 -7.50
CA ASN A 124 -5.54 -5.52 -6.89
C ASN A 124 -5.36 -5.29 -5.39
N VAL A 125 -4.78 -6.25 -4.66
CA VAL A 125 -4.52 -6.12 -3.22
C VAL A 125 -3.60 -4.93 -2.93
N CYS A 126 -2.50 -4.81 -3.69
CA CYS A 126 -1.59 -3.67 -3.54
C CYS A 126 -2.33 -2.36 -3.85
N GLN A 127 -3.17 -2.31 -4.89
CA GLN A 127 -3.94 -1.12 -5.21
C GLN A 127 -4.97 -0.79 -4.12
N LEU A 128 -5.66 -1.76 -3.53
CA LEU A 128 -6.58 -1.58 -2.41
C LEU A 128 -5.85 -1.00 -1.18
N ILE A 129 -4.67 -1.54 -0.88
CA ILE A 129 -3.86 -1.10 0.25
C ILE A 129 -3.30 0.30 0.03
N VAL A 130 -2.87 0.64 -1.19
CA VAL A 130 -2.16 1.90 -1.48
C VAL A 130 -3.12 3.03 -1.80
N ASP A 131 -4.14 2.78 -2.61
CA ASP A 131 -5.15 3.76 -2.99
C ASP A 131 -6.38 3.07 -3.61
N CYS A 132 -7.37 2.76 -2.76
CA CYS A 132 -8.60 2.09 -3.18
C CYS A 132 -9.49 2.95 -4.09
N SER A 133 -9.21 4.25 -4.26
CA SER A 133 -10.06 5.14 -5.06
C SER A 133 -10.02 4.84 -6.57
N LYS A 134 -9.04 4.07 -7.04
CA LYS A 134 -9.00 3.58 -8.43
C LYS A 134 -10.16 2.64 -8.77
N PHE A 135 -10.69 1.92 -7.79
CA PHE A 135 -11.84 1.04 -7.99
C PHE A 135 -13.13 1.85 -7.97
N ARG A 136 -13.55 2.32 -9.16
CA ARG A 136 -14.71 3.22 -9.33
C ARG A 136 -16.03 2.60 -8.87
N PHE A 137 -16.14 1.27 -8.90
CA PHE A 137 -17.32 0.54 -8.44
C PHE A 137 -17.45 0.50 -6.91
N LEU A 138 -16.39 0.82 -6.15
CA LEU A 138 -16.50 0.93 -4.70
C LEU A 138 -17.23 2.22 -4.34
N ASP A 139 -18.27 2.09 -3.51
CA ASP A 139 -18.93 3.25 -2.92
C ASP A 139 -18.01 3.99 -1.93
N GLU A 140 -18.38 5.22 -1.57
CA GLU A 140 -17.55 6.06 -0.70
C GLU A 140 -17.41 5.50 0.73
N ILE A 141 -18.37 4.73 1.22
CA ILE A 141 -18.31 4.12 2.56
C ILE A 141 -17.27 2.99 2.55
N ALA A 142 -17.30 2.11 1.54
CA ALA A 142 -16.33 1.06 1.34
C ALA A 142 -14.91 1.64 1.20
N LYS A 143 -14.74 2.67 0.36
CA LYS A 143 -13.45 3.36 0.20
C LYS A 143 -12.95 3.92 1.53
N GLN A 144 -13.78 4.60 2.31
CA GLN A 144 -13.35 5.16 3.60
C GLN A 144 -12.96 4.09 4.63
N LYS A 145 -13.72 2.99 4.71
CA LYS A 145 -13.40 1.84 5.59
C LYS A 145 -12.07 1.19 5.18
N ILE A 146 -11.92 0.84 3.91
CA ILE A 146 -10.68 0.25 3.37
C ILE A 146 -9.50 1.19 3.57
N GLU A 147 -9.68 2.49 3.34
CA GLU A 147 -8.62 3.48 3.52
C GLU A 147 -8.18 3.57 4.99
N THR A 148 -9.12 3.50 5.92
CA THR A 148 -8.83 3.51 7.36
C THR A 148 -8.02 2.27 7.77
N ILE A 149 -8.46 1.09 7.33
CA ILE A 149 -7.79 -0.19 7.62
C ILE A 149 -6.39 -0.22 7.02
N SER A 150 -6.27 0.13 5.73
CA SER A 150 -5.02 0.06 5.00
C SER A 150 -3.97 1.10 5.45
N ARG A 151 -4.38 2.27 5.97
CA ARG A 151 -3.46 3.17 6.67
C ARG A 151 -2.85 2.52 7.91
N GLY A 152 -3.70 1.86 8.72
CA GLY A 152 -3.25 1.09 9.88
C GLY A 152 -2.27 -0.01 9.50
N LEU A 153 -2.57 -0.75 8.43
CA LEU A 153 -1.69 -1.77 7.86
C LEU A 153 -0.33 -1.18 7.47
N CYS A 154 -0.31 -0.14 6.63
CA CYS A 154 0.93 0.49 6.15
C CYS A 154 1.83 0.92 7.31
N HIS A 155 1.23 1.50 8.34
CA HIS A 155 1.95 1.88 9.55
C HIS A 155 2.51 0.67 10.31
N LYS A 156 1.70 -0.37 10.52
CA LYS A 156 2.15 -1.58 11.23
C LYS A 156 3.25 -2.34 10.48
N LEU A 157 3.16 -2.42 9.16
CA LEU A 157 4.23 -2.99 8.33
C LEU A 157 5.53 -2.21 8.50
N PHE A 158 5.46 -0.87 8.52
CA PHE A 158 6.64 -0.03 8.69
C PHE A 158 7.25 -0.13 10.10
N GLN A 159 6.40 -0.19 11.14
CA GLN A 159 6.83 -0.42 12.51
C GLN A 159 7.56 -1.76 12.65
N GLU A 160 6.95 -2.85 12.16
CA GLU A 160 7.55 -4.18 12.22
C GLU A 160 8.85 -4.26 11.43
N ARG A 161 8.89 -3.66 10.24
CA ARG A 161 10.13 -3.53 9.47
C ARG A 161 11.22 -2.86 10.28
N THR A 162 10.92 -1.76 10.96
CA THR A 162 11.92 -1.05 11.78
C THR A 162 12.46 -1.95 12.89
N ILE A 163 11.56 -2.64 13.61
CA ILE A 163 11.93 -3.58 14.67
C ILE A 163 12.82 -4.72 14.16
N LEU A 164 12.50 -5.29 12.99
CA LEU A 164 13.26 -6.38 12.39
C LEU A 164 14.64 -5.95 11.89
N LEU A 165 14.86 -4.65 11.65
CA LEU A 165 16.15 -4.09 11.22
C LEU A 165 17.07 -3.71 12.38
N GLU A 166 16.53 -3.56 13.57
CA GLU A 166 17.28 -3.27 14.80
C GLU A 166 17.77 -4.54 15.51
N ARG A 167 17.36 -5.72 15.04
CA ARG A 167 17.79 -7.04 15.53
C ARG A 167 18.97 -7.57 14.73
#